data_AF-A0A924YQX6-F1
#
_entry.id   AF-A0A924YQX6-F1
#
_cell.length_a   1.000
_cell.length_b   1.000
_cell.length_c   1.000
_cell.angle_alpha   90.00
_cell.angle_beta   90.00
_cell.angle_gamma   90.00
#
_symmetry.space_group_name_H-M   'P 1'
#
loop_
_entity.id
_entity.type
_entity.pdbx_description
1 polymer ?
#
loop_
_entity_poly.entity_id
_entity_poly.type
_entity_poly.pdbx_seq_one_letter_code
_entity_poly.pdbx_strand_id
1 'polypeptide(L)'
;TRIEIEYDRQYTTADLQEIVARATVTVNVLQQLGAAYQSLPGIGMASYQADVDEIEGIMAAVNALINQILALLISLDAKAGPLSDKNKKALKALTGLLQTSAERALLDQITGPTAQPGSAPPVEPPPPA
;
A
#
# COMPACT_ATOMS: atom_id res chain seq x y z
N THR A 1 -7.83 -8.12 6.26
CA THR A 1 -6.52 -7.72 6.84
C THR A 1 -6.16 -6.38 6.24
N ARG A 2 -6.00 -5.32 7.05
CA ARG A 2 -5.56 -4.02 6.55
C ARG A 2 -4.05 -4.08 6.42
N ILE A 3 -3.52 -3.90 5.21
CA ILE A 3 -2.08 -3.66 5.05
C ILE A 3 -1.87 -2.21 5.50
N GLU A 4 -1.44 -2.03 6.74
CA GLU A 4 -1.09 -0.71 7.27
C GLU A 4 0.38 -0.46 6.93
N ILE A 5 0.61 0.47 6.01
CA ILE A 5 1.94 1.03 5.77
C ILE A 5 1.98 2.31 6.61
N GLU A 6 2.69 2.28 7.72
CA GLU A 6 2.96 3.47 8.52
C GLU A 6 3.99 4.33 7.79
N TYR A 7 3.50 5.29 7.03
CA TYR A 7 4.30 6.34 6.43
C TYR A 7 3.49 7.63 6.47
N ASP A 8 3.82 8.50 7.42
CA ASP A 8 3.20 9.82 7.51
C ASP A 8 3.81 10.72 6.43
N ARG A 9 3.03 10.95 5.38
CA ARG A 9 3.49 11.77 4.25
C ARG A 9 3.51 13.23 4.67
N GLN A 10 4.67 13.87 4.50
CA GLN A 10 4.79 15.32 4.67
C GLN A 10 3.93 16.11 3.66
N TYR A 11 3.68 15.55 2.47
CA TYR A 11 2.89 16.17 1.40
C TYR A 11 1.77 15.23 0.94
N THR A 12 0.55 15.76 0.85
CA THR A 12 -0.58 15.04 0.25
C THR A 12 -0.40 14.94 -1.27
N THR A 13 -1.18 14.08 -1.93
CA THR A 13 -1.19 14.01 -3.40
C THR A 13 -1.58 15.36 -4.02
N ALA A 14 -2.49 16.10 -3.39
CA ALA A 14 -2.90 17.42 -3.86
C ALA A 14 -1.74 18.43 -3.76
N ASP A 15 -0.99 18.40 -2.66
CA ASP A 15 0.18 19.28 -2.47
C ASP A 15 1.27 19.00 -3.53
N LEU A 16 1.55 17.72 -3.81
CA LEU A 16 2.52 17.34 -4.83
C LEU A 16 2.10 17.79 -6.23
N GLN A 17 0.82 17.64 -6.58
CA GLN A 17 0.28 18.16 -7.85
C GLN A 17 0.41 19.68 -7.95
N GLU A 18 0.17 20.39 -6.85
CA GLU A 18 0.31 21.84 -6.83
C GLU A 18 1.78 22.27 -6.97
N ILE A 19 2.71 21.56 -6.32
CA ILE A 19 4.17 21.81 -6.44
C ILE A 19 4.62 21.63 -7.89
N VAL A 20 4.24 20.51 -8.54
CA VAL A 20 4.54 20.23 -9.95
C VAL A 20 3.96 21.31 -10.86
N ALA A 21 2.70 21.70 -10.64
CA ALA A 21 2.05 22.73 -11.43
C ALA A 21 2.76 24.09 -11.30
N ARG A 22 3.13 24.50 -10.08
CA ARG A 22 3.90 25.73 -9.85
C ARG A 22 5.27 25.67 -10.52
N ALA A 23 6.00 24.57 -10.40
CA ALA A 23 7.30 24.39 -11.02
C ALA A 23 7.21 24.47 -12.56
N THR A 24 6.18 23.88 -13.16
CA THR A 24 5.89 23.99 -14.59
C THR A 24 5.62 25.44 -15.01
N VAL A 25 4.82 26.19 -14.22
CA VAL A 25 4.60 27.61 -14.46
C VAL A 25 5.90 28.41 -14.36
N THR A 26 6.77 28.09 -13.40
CA THR A 26 8.09 28.73 -13.27
C THR A 26 8.97 28.48 -14.49
N VAL A 27 9.01 27.25 -15.02
CA VAL A 27 9.70 26.93 -16.28
C VAL A 27 9.19 27.82 -17.42
N ASN A 28 7.87 27.94 -17.57
CA ASN A 28 7.25 28.79 -18.61
C ASN A 28 7.63 30.27 -18.45
N VAL A 29 7.68 30.79 -17.22
CA VAL A 29 8.10 32.17 -16.94
C VAL A 29 9.57 32.37 -17.28
N LEU A 30 10.47 31.47 -16.86
CA LEU A 30 11.89 31.53 -17.18
C LEU A 30 12.14 31.50 -18.70
N GLN A 31 11.33 30.73 -19.43
CA GLN A 31 11.38 30.70 -20.89
C GLN A 31 11.05 32.08 -21.49
N GLN A 32 10.02 32.77 -20.99
CA GLN A 32 9.61 34.10 -21.44
C GLN A 32 10.62 35.21 -21.07
N LEU A 33 11.29 35.09 -19.92
CA LEU A 33 12.31 36.03 -19.46
C LEU A 33 13.62 35.95 -20.25
N GLY A 34 13.84 34.84 -20.97
CA GLY A 34 14.94 34.66 -21.90
C GLY A 34 16.21 34.07 -21.30
N ALA A 35 17.24 33.90 -22.14
CA ALA A 35 18.40 33.04 -21.88
C ALA A 35 19.17 33.35 -20.59
N ALA A 36 19.25 34.63 -20.20
CA ALA A 36 19.95 35.05 -18.98
C ALA A 36 19.35 34.44 -17.70
N TYR A 37 18.05 34.14 -17.71
CA TYR A 37 17.34 33.54 -16.56
C TYR A 37 17.28 32.01 -16.64
N GLN A 38 17.39 31.44 -17.84
CA GLN A 38 17.34 29.99 -18.06
C GLN A 38 18.55 29.25 -17.50
N SER A 39 19.71 29.92 -17.38
CA SER A 39 20.97 29.34 -16.89
C SER A 39 21.35 29.76 -15.47
N LEU A 40 20.42 30.35 -14.71
CA LEU A 40 20.70 30.79 -13.35
C LEU A 40 20.99 29.57 -12.44
N PRO A 41 22.09 29.58 -11.67
CA PRO A 41 22.41 28.49 -10.75
C PRO A 41 21.30 28.25 -9.74
N GLY A 42 20.90 26.97 -9.56
CA GLY A 42 19.87 26.57 -8.58
C GLY A 42 18.43 26.87 -8.98
N ILE A 43 18.20 27.63 -10.05
CA ILE A 43 16.85 27.90 -10.60
C ILE A 43 16.81 27.79 -12.12
N GLY A 44 17.81 27.13 -12.70
CA GLY A 44 17.93 26.95 -14.15
C GLY A 44 16.78 26.11 -14.69
N MET A 45 16.28 26.47 -15.86
CA MET A 45 15.10 25.85 -16.47
C MET A 45 15.24 24.33 -16.60
N ALA A 46 16.44 23.86 -16.98
CA ALA A 46 16.72 22.43 -17.12
C ALA A 46 16.65 21.67 -15.78
N SER A 47 17.07 22.29 -14.68
CA SER A 47 16.98 21.68 -13.34
C SER A 47 15.53 21.58 -12.90
N TYR A 48 14.76 22.66 -13.04
CA TYR A 48 13.34 22.66 -12.71
C TYR A 48 12.55 21.62 -13.51
N GLN A 49 12.83 21.50 -14.81
CA GLN A 49 12.16 20.50 -15.65
C GLN A 49 12.53 19.08 -15.22
N ALA A 50 13.81 18.82 -14.93
CA ALA A 50 14.24 17.50 -14.46
C ALA A 50 13.58 17.11 -13.14
N ASP A 51 13.49 18.04 -12.18
CA ASP A 51 12.83 17.79 -10.89
C ASP A 51 11.32 17.54 -11.05
N VAL A 52 10.66 18.28 -11.96
CA VAL A 52 9.25 18.05 -12.31
C VAL A 52 9.04 16.66 -12.88
N ASP A 53 9.83 16.30 -13.90
CA ASP A 53 9.72 15.02 -14.59
C ASP A 53 9.94 13.84 -13.62
N GLU A 54 10.90 13.99 -12.69
CA GLU A 54 11.20 12.99 -11.67
C GLU A 54 10.02 12.81 -10.69
N ILE A 55 9.44 13.90 -10.17
CA ILE A 55 8.29 13.83 -9.26
C ILE A 55 7.08 13.19 -9.97
N GLU A 56 6.79 13.60 -11.21
CA GLU A 56 5.70 13.03 -12.00
C GLU A 56 5.91 11.52 -12.24
N GLY A 57 7.14 11.13 -12.55
CA GLY A 57 7.53 9.72 -12.73
C GLY A 57 7.32 8.89 -11.46
N ILE A 58 7.73 9.41 -10.30
CA ILE A 58 7.53 8.75 -8.99
C ILE A 58 6.03 8.64 -8.67
N MET A 59 5.25 9.70 -8.90
CA MET A 59 3.80 9.68 -8.70
C MET A 59 3.11 8.62 -9.56
N ALA A 60 3.51 8.51 -10.83
CA ALA A 60 2.99 7.49 -11.74
C ALA A 60 3.34 6.06 -11.27
N ALA A 61 4.58 5.83 -10.83
CA ALA A 61 5.03 4.54 -10.31
C ALA A 61 4.26 4.11 -9.05
N VAL A 62 4.04 5.03 -8.11
CA VAL A 62 3.23 4.77 -6.90
C VAL A 62 1.81 4.38 -7.26
N ASN A 63 1.16 5.12 -8.17
CA ASN A 63 -0.19 4.79 -8.61
C ASN A 63 -0.28 3.42 -9.31
N ALA A 64 0.74 3.05 -10.09
CA ALA A 64 0.81 1.74 -10.71
C ALA A 64 0.88 0.61 -9.66
N LEU A 65 1.69 0.78 -8.61
CA LEU A 65 1.78 -0.19 -7.50
C LEU A 65 0.48 -0.30 -6.72
N ILE A 66 -0.20 0.83 -6.45
CA ILE A 66 -1.52 0.81 -5.80
C ILE A 66 -2.51 -0.04 -6.61
N ASN A 67 -2.56 0.15 -7.92
CA ASN A 67 -3.44 -0.62 -8.79
C ASN A 67 -3.11 -2.13 -8.77
N GLN A 68 -1.83 -2.49 -8.74
CA GLN A 68 -1.40 -3.89 -8.60
C GLN A 68 -1.84 -4.50 -7.26
N ILE A 69 -1.66 -3.77 -6.16
CA ILE A 69 -2.07 -4.21 -4.82
C ILE A 69 -3.58 -4.42 -4.77
N LEU A 70 -4.37 -3.48 -5.30
CA LEU A 70 -5.84 -3.60 -5.34
C LEU A 70 -6.29 -4.87 -6.08
N ALA A 71 -5.68 -5.17 -7.24
CA ALA A 71 -5.98 -6.38 -7.99
C ALA A 71 -5.65 -7.67 -7.21
N LEU A 72 -4.55 -7.67 -6.47
CA LEU A 72 -4.16 -8.80 -5.61
C LEU A 72 -5.13 -8.98 -4.45
N LEU A 73 -5.57 -7.89 -3.80
CA LEU A 73 -6.56 -7.94 -2.72
C LEU A 73 -7.89 -8.55 -3.20
N ILE A 74 -8.40 -8.11 -4.35
CA ILE A 74 -9.61 -8.68 -4.96
C ILE A 74 -9.42 -10.18 -5.25
N SER A 75 -8.26 -10.56 -5.80
CA SER A 75 -7.94 -11.96 -6.11
C SER A 75 -7.84 -12.83 -4.85
N LEU A 76 -7.30 -12.27 -3.76
CA LEU A 76 -7.21 -12.92 -2.47
C LEU A 76 -8.61 -13.18 -1.91
N ASP A 77 -9.49 -12.17 -1.89
CA ASP A 77 -10.86 -12.29 -1.41
C ASP A 77 -11.67 -13.31 -2.24
N ALA A 78 -11.50 -13.29 -3.56
CA ALA A 78 -12.12 -14.24 -4.48
C ALA A 78 -11.68 -15.70 -4.21
N LYS A 79 -10.49 -15.92 -3.66
CA LYS A 79 -10.00 -17.26 -3.26
C LYS A 79 -10.37 -17.63 -1.82
N ALA A 80 -10.39 -16.65 -0.92
CA ALA A 80 -10.66 -16.85 0.50
C ALA A 80 -12.10 -17.33 0.75
N GLY A 81 -13.10 -16.74 0.07
CA GLY A 81 -14.50 -17.13 0.20
C GLY A 81 -14.76 -18.62 -0.09
N PRO A 82 -14.41 -19.12 -1.29
CA PRO A 82 -14.56 -20.55 -1.62
C PRO A 82 -13.79 -21.48 -0.69
N LEU A 83 -12.60 -21.08 -0.21
CA LEU A 83 -11.84 -21.87 0.76
C LEU A 83 -12.55 -21.93 2.12
N SER A 84 -13.09 -20.80 2.61
CA SER A 84 -13.89 -20.75 3.83
C SER A 84 -15.09 -21.71 3.75
N ASP A 85 -15.80 -21.71 2.62
CA ASP A 85 -16.95 -22.59 2.43
C ASP A 85 -16.58 -24.07 2.35
N LYS A 86 -15.44 -24.39 1.71
CA LYS A 86 -14.88 -25.75 1.72
C LYS A 86 -14.55 -26.20 3.14
N ASN A 87 -13.93 -25.34 3.96
CA ASN A 87 -13.61 -25.65 5.35
C ASN A 87 -14.88 -25.93 6.17
N LYS A 88 -15.94 -25.11 6.02
CA LYS A 88 -17.23 -25.33 6.69
C LYS A 88 -17.88 -26.67 6.28
N LYS A 89 -17.83 -27.01 4.98
CA LYS A 89 -18.36 -28.28 4.48
C LYS A 89 -17.56 -29.47 5.02
N ALA A 90 -16.23 -29.37 5.03
CA ALA A 90 -15.34 -30.39 5.57
C ALA A 90 -15.62 -30.63 7.06
N LEU A 91 -15.72 -29.56 7.85
CA LEU A 91 -16.09 -29.64 9.26
C LEU A 91 -17.43 -30.38 9.45
N LYS A 92 -18.48 -29.95 8.76
CA LYS A 92 -19.81 -30.56 8.85
C LYS A 92 -19.79 -32.05 8.48
N ALA A 93 -19.11 -32.42 7.40
CA ALA A 93 -19.01 -33.81 6.96
C ALA A 93 -18.26 -34.67 7.97
N LEU A 94 -17.13 -34.19 8.48
CA LEU A 94 -16.29 -34.92 9.44
C LEU A 94 -16.98 -35.06 10.80
N THR A 95 -17.71 -34.07 11.29
CA THR A 95 -18.52 -34.18 12.52
C THR A 95 -19.52 -35.34 12.46
N GLY A 96 -20.07 -35.64 11.27
CA GLY A 96 -21.01 -36.75 11.09
C GLY A 96 -20.37 -38.13 10.93
N LEU A 97 -19.06 -38.20 10.68
CA LEU A 97 -18.35 -39.44 10.37
C LEU A 97 -17.44 -39.92 11.51
N LEU A 98 -16.85 -38.99 12.26
CA LEU A 98 -15.88 -39.30 13.30
C LEU A 98 -16.58 -39.79 14.58
N GLN A 99 -16.20 -40.98 15.05
CA GLN A 99 -16.92 -41.66 16.13
C GLN A 99 -16.19 -41.58 17.47
N THR A 100 -14.86 -41.47 17.46
CA THR A 100 -14.06 -41.45 18.68
C THR A 100 -13.82 -40.03 19.20
N SER A 101 -13.57 -39.91 20.50
CA SER A 101 -13.23 -38.64 21.16
C SER A 101 -11.92 -38.04 20.65
N ALA A 102 -10.93 -38.88 20.33
CA ALA A 102 -9.64 -38.45 19.77
C ALA A 102 -9.78 -37.86 18.36
N GLU A 103 -10.62 -38.46 17.51
CA GLU A 103 -10.91 -37.93 16.18
C GLU A 103 -11.69 -36.62 16.22
N ARG A 104 -12.65 -36.49 17.14
CA ARG A 104 -13.40 -35.24 17.32
C ARG A 104 -12.52 -34.09 17.78
N ALA A 105 -11.49 -34.34 18.61
CA ALA A 105 -10.54 -33.31 19.03
C ALA A 105 -9.71 -32.72 17.88
N LEU A 106 -9.57 -33.44 16.75
CA LEU A 106 -8.93 -32.91 15.55
C LEU A 106 -9.82 -31.92 14.80
N LEU A 107 -11.15 -31.94 15.00
CA LEU A 107 -12.08 -31.01 14.36
C LEU A 107 -11.91 -29.57 14.86
N ASP A 108 -11.54 -29.38 16.13
CA ASP A 108 -11.32 -28.07 16.73
C ASP A 108 -10.17 -27.31 16.05
N GLN A 109 -9.25 -28.03 15.40
CA GLN A 109 -8.17 -27.43 14.60
C GLN A 109 -8.68 -26.81 13.29
N ILE A 110 -9.81 -27.29 12.75
CA ILE A 110 -10.40 -26.78 11.49
C ILE A 110 -11.05 -25.40 11.71
N THR A 111 -11.62 -25.15 12.88
CA THR A 111 -12.17 -23.84 13.27
C THR A 111 -11.11 -22.84 13.73
N GLY A 112 -9.85 -23.29 13.81
CA GLY A 112 -8.72 -22.53 14.33
C GLY A 112 -8.72 -22.44 15.86
N PRO A 113 -7.61 -22.01 16.48
CA PRO A 113 -7.58 -21.73 17.92
C PRO A 113 -8.65 -20.67 18.24
N THR A 114 -9.60 -21.02 19.11
CA THR A 114 -10.53 -20.05 19.70
C THR A 114 -9.71 -18.99 20.42
N ALA A 115 -9.64 -17.79 19.86
CA ALA A 115 -9.05 -16.58 20.42
C ALA A 115 -7.68 -16.77 21.10
N GLN A 116 -6.61 -16.40 20.40
CA GLN A 116 -5.38 -16.03 21.10
C GLN A 116 -5.64 -14.68 21.80
N PRO A 117 -5.64 -14.61 23.14
CA PRO A 117 -5.84 -13.35 23.84
C PRO A 117 -4.57 -12.51 23.67
N GLY A 118 -4.73 -11.28 23.17
CA GLY A 118 -3.73 -10.22 23.27
C GLY A 118 -2.48 -10.40 22.39
N SER A 119 -2.58 -10.06 21.11
CA SER A 119 -1.42 -9.47 20.42
C SER A 119 -1.16 -8.11 21.08
N ALA A 120 -0.11 -8.03 21.89
CA ALA A 120 0.34 -6.77 22.47
C ALA A 120 0.56 -5.72 21.36
N PRO A 121 0.31 -4.43 21.63
CA PRO A 121 0.56 -3.37 20.65
C PRO A 121 2.05 -3.37 20.25
N PRO A 122 2.36 -2.96 19.00
CA PRO A 122 3.75 -2.91 18.53
C PRO A 122 4.57 -2.00 19.44
N VAL A 123 5.78 -2.44 19.80
CA VAL A 123 6.75 -1.59 20.50
C VAL A 123 7.28 -0.57 19.47
N GLU A 124 7.08 0.71 19.72
CA GLU A 124 7.65 1.79 18.90
C GLU A 124 9.18 1.66 18.82
N PRO A 125 9.79 1.84 17.63
CA PRO A 125 11.24 1.82 17.50
C PRO A 125 11.86 3.02 18.23
N PRO A 126 13.05 2.86 18.85
CA PRO A 126 13.70 3.96 19.55
C PRO A 126 14.12 5.07 18.58
N PRO A 127 14.10 6.34 19.03
CA PRO A 127 14.47 7.47 18.20
C PRO A 127 15.95 7.41 17.81
N PRO A 128 16.33 7.90 16.60
CA PRO A 128 17.70 7.85 16.11
C PRO A 128 18.63 8.72 16.97
N ALA A 129 19.85 8.21 17.17
CA ALA A 129 20.94 8.82 17.96
C ALA A 129 21.60 10.02 17.27
#